data_AF-A0A1B1RX77-F1
#
_entry.id   AF-A0A1B1RX77-F1
#
_cell.length_a   1.000
_cell.length_b   1.000
_cell.length_c   1.000
_cell.angle_alpha   90.00
_cell.angle_beta   90.00
_cell.angle_gamma   90.00
#
_symmetry.space_group_name_H-M   'P 1'
#
loop_
_entity.id
_entity.type
_entity.pdbx_description
1 polymer ?
#
loop_
_entity_poly.entity_id
_entity_poly.type
_entity_poly.pdbx_seq_one_letter_code
_entity_poly.pdbx_strand_id
1 'polypeptide(L)'
;MRIEKKVSLICSIILIVVIGGFGIFEWLRKDLITASKIFFLFLGIGFFFQSLTWGDMDGKHEGKKDELEKHITLTSSKISYYLLLVLMVVVLILTERVTALNDIQNIPLVIVIGLAFVTLPITEFVVSKKFQ
;
A
#
# COMPACT_ATOMS: atom_id res chain seq x y z
N MET A 1 -3.73 9.69 -20.90
CA MET A 1 -3.79 8.52 -20.00
C MET A 1 -4.13 7.29 -20.83
N ARG A 2 -3.16 6.37 -21.02
CA ARG A 2 -3.36 5.11 -21.76
C ARG A 2 -4.48 4.25 -21.14
N ILE A 3 -5.13 3.43 -21.96
CA ILE A 3 -6.23 2.55 -21.55
C ILE A 3 -5.78 1.63 -20.40
N GLU A 4 -4.56 1.10 -20.47
CA GLU A 4 -3.97 0.23 -19.44
C GLU A 4 -3.90 0.89 -18.06
N LYS A 5 -3.44 2.16 -17.99
CA LYS A 5 -3.42 2.95 -16.75
C LYS A 5 -4.84 3.17 -16.22
N LYS A 6 -5.80 3.48 -17.10
CA LYS A 6 -7.21 3.65 -16.71
C LYS A 6 -7.78 2.35 -16.15
N VAL A 7 -7.54 1.22 -16.80
CA VAL A 7 -8.03 -0.09 -16.36
C VAL A 7 -7.41 -0.48 -15.02
N SER A 8 -6.10 -0.35 -14.85
CA SER A 8 -5.42 -0.65 -13.58
C SER A 8 -5.92 0.24 -12.42
N LEU A 9 -6.12 1.53 -12.68
CA LEU A 9 -6.61 2.48 -11.68
C LEU A 9 -8.09 2.22 -11.33
N ILE A 10 -8.93 1.91 -12.31
CA ILE A 10 -10.34 1.56 -12.08
C ILE A 10 -10.45 0.24 -11.30
N CYS A 11 -9.66 -0.78 -11.67
CA CYS A 11 -9.65 -2.07 -10.96
C CYS A 11 -9.20 -1.93 -9.50
N SER A 12 -8.16 -1.15 -9.23
CA SER A 12 -7.71 -0.91 -7.84
C SER A 12 -8.75 -0.16 -7.01
N ILE A 13 -9.43 0.86 -7.58
CA ILE A 13 -10.53 1.56 -6.90
C ILE A 13 -11.69 0.60 -6.61
N ILE A 14 -12.12 -0.20 -7.59
CA ILE A 14 -13.20 -1.18 -7.39
C ILE A 14 -12.83 -2.15 -6.26
N LEU A 15 -11.59 -2.63 -6.25
CA LEU A 15 -11.10 -3.57 -5.23
C LEU A 15 -11.13 -2.94 -3.83
N ILE A 16 -10.69 -1.68 -3.69
CA ILE A 16 -10.76 -0.95 -2.41
C ILE A 16 -12.22 -0.74 -1.97
N VAL A 17 -13.11 -0.34 -2.89
CA VAL A 17 -14.51 -0.06 -2.57
C VAL A 17 -15.28 -1.33 -2.20
N VAL A 18 -15.09 -2.42 -2.95
CA VAL A 18 -15.78 -3.69 -2.69
C VAL A 18 -15.29 -4.30 -1.39
N ILE A 19 -13.97 -4.39 -1.18
CA ILE A 19 -13.41 -5.05 0.00
C ILE A 19 -13.54 -4.17 1.24
N GLY A 20 -13.28 -2.86 1.12
CA GLY A 20 -13.46 -1.90 2.20
C GLY A 20 -14.93 -1.74 2.57
N GLY A 21 -15.83 -1.57 1.60
CA GLY A 21 -17.26 -1.43 1.84
C GLY A 21 -17.88 -2.69 2.43
N PHE A 22 -17.56 -3.87 1.89
CA PHE A 22 -18.03 -5.13 2.45
C PHE A 22 -17.42 -5.43 3.83
N GLY A 23 -16.15 -5.06 4.04
CA GLY A 23 -15.47 -5.16 5.34
C GLY A 23 -16.13 -4.30 6.41
N ILE A 24 -16.45 -3.04 6.11
CA ILE A 24 -17.15 -2.13 7.04
C ILE A 24 -18.57 -2.64 7.32
N PHE A 25 -19.28 -3.10 6.29
CA PHE A 25 -20.63 -3.65 6.45
C PHE A 25 -20.66 -4.89 7.37
N GLU A 26 -19.72 -5.82 7.20
CA GLU A 26 -19.63 -6.99 8.06
C GLU A 26 -19.16 -6.66 9.47
N TRP A 27 -18.27 -5.67 9.63
CA TRP A 27 -17.88 -5.20 10.94
C TRP A 27 -19.08 -4.63 11.71
N LEU A 28 -19.87 -3.75 11.08
CA LEU A 28 -21.06 -3.16 11.71
C LEU A 28 -22.15 -4.17 12.06
N ARG A 29 -22.29 -5.27 11.29
CA ARG A 29 -23.34 -6.27 11.51
C ARG A 29 -22.93 -7.44 12.39
N LYS A 30 -21.68 -7.89 12.28
CA LYS A 30 -21.23 -9.17 12.84
C LYS A 30 -20.07 -9.01 13.83
N ASP A 31 -19.54 -7.79 13.97
CA ASP A 31 -18.32 -7.48 14.75
C ASP A 31 -17.11 -8.37 14.39
N LEU A 32 -17.11 -8.87 13.15
CA LEU A 32 -16.11 -9.81 12.65
C LEU A 32 -15.33 -9.17 11.50
N ILE A 33 -14.08 -8.80 11.77
CA ILE A 33 -13.09 -8.44 10.75
C ILE A 33 -12.13 -9.61 10.56
N THR A 34 -12.11 -10.13 9.33
CA THR A 34 -11.18 -11.21 8.95
C THR A 34 -9.86 -10.60 8.48
N ALA A 35 -8.74 -11.16 8.93
CA ALA A 35 -7.40 -10.69 8.56
C ALA A 35 -7.18 -10.64 7.03
N SER A 36 -7.77 -11.58 6.29
CA SER A 36 -7.72 -11.58 4.82
C SER A 36 -8.28 -10.29 4.19
N LYS A 37 -9.36 -9.73 4.74
CA LYS A 37 -9.96 -8.48 4.23
C LYS A 37 -9.03 -7.28 4.44
N ILE A 38 -8.40 -7.21 5.61
CA ILE A 38 -7.39 -6.20 5.92
C ILE A 38 -6.22 -6.30 4.93
N PHE A 39 -5.73 -7.53 4.71
CA PHE A 39 -4.63 -7.78 3.77
C PHE A 39 -4.97 -7.35 2.34
N PHE A 40 -6.15 -7.73 1.84
CA PHE A 40 -6.57 -7.35 0.49
C PHE A 40 -6.84 -5.84 0.34
N LEU A 41 -7.26 -5.16 1.41
CA LEU A 41 -7.39 -3.70 1.41
C LEU A 41 -6.02 -3.03 1.24
N PHE A 42 -5.00 -3.47 1.98
CA PHE A 42 -3.64 -3.00 1.81
C PHE A 42 -3.13 -3.26 0.39
N LEU A 43 -3.33 -4.46 -0.16
CA LEU A 43 -2.99 -4.74 -1.56
C LEU A 43 -3.66 -3.78 -2.54
N GLY A 44 -4.96 -3.51 -2.39
CA GLY A 44 -5.69 -2.56 -3.24
C GLY A 44 -5.07 -1.17 -3.22
N ILE A 45 -4.72 -0.67 -2.03
CA ILE A 45 -4.06 0.63 -1.84
C ILE A 45 -2.66 0.63 -2.49
N GLY A 46 -1.87 -0.43 -2.29
CA GLY A 46 -0.54 -0.56 -2.89
C GLY A 46 -0.60 -0.52 -4.41
N PHE A 47 -1.53 -1.28 -5.01
CA PHE A 47 -1.74 -1.26 -6.46
C PHE A 47 -2.22 0.10 -6.98
N PHE A 48 -3.07 0.79 -6.22
CA PHE A 48 -3.55 2.12 -6.58
C PHE A 48 -2.38 3.13 -6.70
N PHE A 49 -1.53 3.20 -5.67
CA PHE A 49 -0.36 4.08 -5.68
C PHE A 49 0.68 3.66 -6.73
N GLN A 50 0.90 2.36 -6.91
CA GLN A 50 1.80 1.86 -7.96
C GLN A 50 1.34 2.31 -9.36
N SER A 51 0.05 2.18 -9.64
CA SER A 51 -0.56 2.57 -10.91
C SER A 51 -0.49 4.08 -11.14
N LEU A 52 -0.65 4.88 -10.07
CA LEU A 52 -0.52 6.34 -10.12
C LEU A 52 0.90 6.76 -10.52
N THR A 53 1.92 6.21 -9.84
CA THR A 53 3.34 6.56 -10.02
C THR A 53 3.88 6.13 -11.38
N TRP A 54 3.70 4.85 -11.73
CA TRP A 54 4.44 4.24 -12.84
C TRP A 54 3.61 4.02 -14.12
N GLY A 55 2.32 4.32 -14.11
CA GLY A 55 1.41 4.03 -15.24
C GLY A 55 1.66 4.80 -16.54
N ASP A 56 2.75 5.57 -16.66
CA ASP A 56 3.12 6.25 -17.91
C ASP A 56 4.59 5.99 -18.31
N MET A 57 4.86 4.75 -18.75
CA MET A 57 6.11 4.39 -19.42
C MET A 57 6.14 5.01 -20.83
N ASP A 58 6.36 6.31 -20.90
CA ASP A 58 6.61 7.03 -22.15
C ASP A 58 8.03 6.69 -22.64
N GLY A 59 8.12 5.80 -23.63
CA GLY A 59 9.37 5.31 -24.25
C GLY A 59 10.05 6.29 -25.20
N LYS A 60 9.73 7.59 -25.13
CA LYS A 60 10.31 8.61 -26.01
C LYS A 60 11.62 9.22 -25.49
N HIS A 61 11.99 8.96 -24.23
CA HIS A 61 13.21 9.48 -23.59
C HIS A 61 13.88 8.45 -22.66
N GLU A 62 13.96 7.18 -23.07
CA GLU A 62 14.39 6.05 -22.22
C GLU A 62 15.73 6.29 -21.50
N GLY A 63 16.76 6.85 -22.15
CA GLY A 63 18.08 7.00 -21.52
C GLY A 63 18.17 7.96 -20.32
N LYS A 64 17.47 9.11 -20.36
CA LYS A 64 17.45 10.06 -19.23
C LYS A 64 16.36 9.77 -18.21
N LYS A 65 15.27 9.13 -18.68
CA LYS A 65 14.15 8.76 -17.84
C LYS A 65 14.53 7.57 -16.95
N ASP A 66 15.25 6.58 -17.48
CA ASP A 66 15.71 5.41 -16.73
C ASP A 66 16.63 5.77 -15.56
N GLU A 67 17.55 6.73 -15.73
CA GLU A 67 18.41 7.21 -14.63
C GLU A 67 17.61 7.91 -13.53
N LEU A 68 16.63 8.75 -13.91
CA LEU A 68 15.78 9.48 -12.97
C LEU A 68 14.83 8.52 -12.23
N GLU A 69 14.22 7.59 -12.96
CA GLU A 69 13.34 6.55 -12.41
C GLU A 69 14.12 5.66 -11.44
N LYS A 70 15.34 5.25 -11.80
CA LYS A 70 16.24 4.50 -10.91
C LYS A 70 16.60 5.30 -9.66
N HIS A 71 16.86 6.60 -9.78
CA HIS A 71 17.14 7.47 -8.62
C HIS A 71 15.92 7.55 -7.68
N ILE A 72 14.72 7.71 -8.25
CA ILE A 72 13.46 7.76 -7.50
C ILE A 72 13.25 6.44 -6.75
N THR A 73 13.38 5.29 -7.43
CA THR A 73 13.20 3.96 -6.82
C THR A 73 14.21 3.67 -5.72
N LEU A 74 15.47 4.05 -5.88
CA LEU A 74 16.48 3.85 -4.84
C LEU A 74 16.21 4.74 -3.61
N THR A 75 15.82 5.99 -3.85
CA THR A 75 15.52 6.95 -2.79
C THR A 75 14.25 6.57 -2.04
N SER A 76 13.20 6.21 -2.77
CA SER A 76 11.93 5.74 -2.20
C SER A 76 12.10 4.43 -1.45
N SER A 77 12.90 3.49 -1.95
CA SER A 77 13.18 2.22 -1.27
C SER A 77 13.85 2.45 0.09
N LYS A 78 14.83 3.36 0.14
CA LYS A 78 15.49 3.72 1.40
C LYS A 78 14.51 4.35 2.40
N ILE A 79 13.70 5.30 1.96
CA ILE A 79 12.71 5.97 2.82
C ILE A 79 11.62 4.99 3.27
N SER A 80 11.12 4.17 2.35
CA SER A 80 10.13 3.12 2.59
C SER A 80 10.62 2.12 3.63
N TYR A 81 11.88 1.70 3.55
CA TYR A 81 12.48 0.79 4.53
C TYR A 81 12.45 1.38 5.95
N TYR A 82 12.90 2.63 6.13
CA TYR A 82 12.85 3.27 7.45
C TYR A 82 11.43 3.55 7.92
N LEU A 83 10.52 3.92 7.02
CA LEU A 83 9.12 4.13 7.36
C LEU A 83 8.47 2.81 7.82
N LEU A 84 8.74 1.70 7.13
CA LEU A 84 8.25 0.39 7.50
C LEU A 84 8.79 -0.06 8.86
N LEU A 85 10.08 0.19 9.14
CA LEU A 85 10.66 -0.09 10.45
C LEU A 85 9.94 0.67 11.57
N VAL A 86 9.67 1.96 11.39
CA VAL A 86 8.93 2.77 12.37
C VAL A 86 7.51 2.23 12.54
N LEU A 87 6.83 1.90 11.45
CA LEU A 87 5.49 1.32 11.47
C LEU A 87 5.45 -0.02 12.19
N MET A 88 6.45 -0.89 12.00
CA MET A 88 6.58 -2.15 12.73
C MET A 88 6.69 -1.92 14.24
N VAL A 89 7.51 -0.95 14.67
CA VAL A 89 7.65 -0.60 16.09
C VAL A 89 6.34 -0.05 16.66
N VAL A 90 5.63 0.80 15.91
CA VAL A 90 4.31 1.29 16.32
C VAL A 90 3.30 0.16 16.48
N VAL A 91 3.23 -0.76 15.51
CA VAL A 91 2.35 -1.93 15.59
C VAL A 91 2.70 -2.81 16.79
N LEU A 92 4.00 -3.02 17.06
CA LEU A 92 4.45 -3.77 18.22
C LEU A 92 3.98 -3.14 19.53
N ILE A 93 4.18 -1.83 19.70
CA ILE A 93 3.75 -1.10 20.91
C ILE A 93 2.22 -1.18 21.09
N LEU A 94 1.46 -0.97 20.01
CA LEU A 94 0.00 -1.06 20.06
C LEU A 94 -0.48 -2.48 20.38
N THR A 95 0.21 -3.49 19.87
CA THR A 95 -0.16 -4.89 20.10
C THR A 95 0.17 -5.34 21.52
N GLU A 96 1.39 -5.05 22.01
CA GLU A 96 1.82 -5.47 23.35
C GLU A 96 1.12 -4.70 24.47
N ARG A 97 0.75 -3.43 24.24
CA ARG A 97 0.03 -2.63 25.26
C ARG A 97 -1.47 -2.90 25.31
N VAL A 98 -2.07 -3.45 24.26
CA VAL A 98 -3.51 -3.77 24.23
C VAL A 98 -3.70 -5.23 24.63
N THR A 99 -3.91 -5.45 25.93
CA THR A 99 -4.24 -6.76 26.55
C THR A 99 -5.49 -7.43 25.94
N ALA A 100 -6.34 -6.67 25.25
CA ALA A 100 -7.54 -7.17 24.57
C ALA A 100 -7.28 -7.81 23.18
N LEU A 101 -6.08 -7.66 22.61
CA LEU A 101 -5.73 -8.27 21.31
C LEU A 101 -5.24 -9.72 21.42
N ASN A 102 -5.13 -10.25 22.64
CA ASN A 102 -4.62 -11.60 22.89
C ASN A 102 -5.49 -12.71 22.28
N ASP A 103 -6.76 -12.39 21.97
CA ASP A 103 -7.70 -13.33 21.34
C ASP A 103 -7.60 -13.35 19.79
N ILE A 104 -6.71 -12.52 19.21
CA ILE A 104 -6.52 -12.45 17.76
C ILE A 104 -5.05 -12.61 17.40
N GLN A 105 -4.56 -13.84 17.56
CA GLN A 105 -3.14 -14.22 17.47
C GLN A 105 -2.40 -13.81 16.16
N ASN A 106 -3.11 -13.43 15.08
CA ASN A 106 -2.50 -13.22 13.76
C ASN A 106 -2.77 -11.84 13.10
N ILE A 107 -3.63 -10.98 13.65
CA ILE A 107 -3.94 -9.68 13.02
C ILE A 107 -2.75 -8.72 12.96
N PRO A 108 -1.93 -8.56 14.02
CA PRO A 108 -0.76 -7.67 13.99
C PRO A 108 0.23 -8.01 12.88
N LEU A 109 0.50 -9.30 12.68
CA LEU A 109 1.38 -9.78 11.63
C LEU A 109 0.83 -9.47 10.23
N VAL A 110 -0.48 -9.64 10.03
CA VAL A 110 -1.14 -9.30 8.76
C VAL A 110 -1.10 -7.81 8.48
N ILE A 111 -1.22 -6.96 9.51
CA ILE A 111 -1.06 -5.51 9.37
C ILE A 111 0.37 -5.17 8.93
N VAL A 112 1.39 -5.75 9.58
CA VAL A 112 2.79 -5.51 9.22
C VAL A 112 3.09 -5.90 7.77
N ILE A 113 2.62 -7.09 7.35
CA ILE A 113 2.79 -7.53 5.96
C ILE A 113 2.06 -6.58 5.01
N GLY A 114 0.82 -6.20 5.30
CA GLY A 114 0.07 -5.24 4.49
C GLY A 114 0.78 -3.89 4.36
N LEU A 115 1.33 -3.37 5.46
CA LEU A 115 2.12 -2.13 5.45
C LEU A 115 3.39 -2.27 4.60
N ALA A 116 4.07 -3.42 4.60
CA ALA A 116 5.24 -3.65 3.76
C ALA A 116 4.92 -3.50 2.26
N PHE A 117 3.77 -4.01 1.82
CA PHE A 117 3.32 -3.90 0.42
C PHE A 117 2.91 -2.48 0.02
N VAL A 118 2.46 -1.66 0.99
CA VAL A 118 1.93 -0.31 0.71
C VAL A 118 2.99 0.78 0.88
N THR A 119 3.97 0.57 1.75
CA THR A 119 4.93 1.61 2.12
C THR A 119 5.81 2.02 0.94
N LEU A 120 6.25 1.06 0.13
CA LEU A 120 7.06 1.34 -1.08
C LEU A 120 6.28 2.12 -2.14
N PRO A 121 5.11 1.66 -2.64
CA PRO A 121 4.38 2.38 -3.69
C PRO A 121 3.91 3.77 -3.24
N ILE A 122 3.56 3.96 -1.95
CA ILE A 122 3.26 5.29 -1.41
C ILE A 122 4.49 6.19 -1.43
N THR A 123 5.64 5.68 -0.99
CA THR A 123 6.87 6.48 -0.93
C THR A 123 7.33 6.84 -2.33
N GLU A 124 7.24 5.92 -3.30
CA GLU A 124 7.52 6.18 -4.71
C GLU A 124 6.60 7.27 -5.29
N PHE A 125 5.32 7.25 -4.93
CA PHE A 125 4.39 8.31 -5.33
C PHE A 125 4.79 9.67 -4.76
N VAL A 126 5.14 9.73 -3.46
CA VAL A 126 5.55 10.99 -2.80
C VAL A 126 6.86 11.53 -3.37
N VAL A 127 7.83 10.65 -3.62
CA VAL A 127 9.14 11.02 -4.15
C VAL A 127 9.04 11.45 -5.62
N SER A 128 8.31 10.71 -6.46
CA SER A 128 8.13 11.08 -7.88
C SER A 128 7.49 12.46 -8.07
N LYS A 129 6.55 12.83 -7.19
CA LYS A 129 5.94 14.18 -7.10
C LYS A 129 6.95 15.32 -6.88
N LYS A 130 8.16 15.04 -6.39
CA LYS A 130 9.23 16.05 -6.22
C LYS A 130 10.13 16.21 -7.45
N PHE A 131 10.09 15.24 -8.37
CA PHE A 131 10.94 15.20 -9.56
C PHE A 131 10.16 15.44 -10.88
N GLN A 132 8.82 15.45 -10.83
CA GLN A 132 7.94 15.96 -11.89
C GLN A 132 7.68 17.46 -11.74
#